data_AF-A0A4U5NDZ4-F1
#
_entry.id   AF-A0A4U5NDZ4-F1
#
_cell.length_a   1.000
_cell.length_b   1.000
_cell.length_c   1.000
_cell.angle_alpha   90.00
_cell.angle_beta   90.00
_cell.angle_gamma   90.00
#
_symmetry.space_group_name_H-M   'P 1'
#
loop_
_entity.id
_entity.type
_entity.pdbx_description
1 polymer ?
#
loop_
_entity_poly.entity_id
_entity_poly.type
_entity_poly.pdbx_seq_one_letter_code
_entity_poly.pdbx_strand_id
1 'polypeptide(L)'
;MPLIAECPQWNRTISEKMANLAYFVLLTVCVMAQGSPKMPHSEDPVIVVGGGLAGLSSSIEALRNGGKVILIEREKNVGGNSAKASSGIKGCGTEAQDRLGMKDSTDKLYSDSPLEIATMTERSSMFW
;
A
#
# COMPACT_ATOMS: atom_id res chain seq x y z
N MET A 1 45.60 39.11 -7.58
CA MET A 1 44.67 38.19 -6.91
C MET A 1 43.89 37.49 -8.02
N PRO A 2 44.31 36.29 -8.47
CA PRO A 2 43.76 35.70 -9.69
C PRO A 2 42.39 35.07 -9.42
N LEU A 3 41.55 35.16 -10.43
CA LEU A 3 40.15 34.77 -10.47
C LEU A 3 39.95 33.27 -10.24
N ILE A 4 39.05 32.93 -9.32
CA ILE A 4 38.53 31.57 -9.07
C ILE A 4 37.41 31.26 -10.07
N ALA A 5 37.64 31.52 -11.34
CA ALA A 5 36.72 31.16 -12.41
C ALA A 5 37.41 30.12 -13.27
N GLU A 6 36.72 29.02 -13.56
CA GLU A 6 37.12 27.92 -14.47
C GLU A 6 37.82 26.71 -13.84
N CYS A 7 37.26 26.16 -12.75
CA CYS A 7 37.40 24.73 -12.49
C CYS A 7 36.22 23.97 -13.16
N PRO A 8 36.46 23.03 -14.10
CA PRO A 8 35.40 22.32 -14.83
C PRO A 8 34.38 21.58 -13.93
N GLN A 9 34.83 21.13 -12.75
CA GLN A 9 33.94 20.51 -11.75
C GLN A 9 32.90 21.49 -11.20
N TRP A 10 33.25 22.76 -11.01
CA TRP A 10 32.34 23.78 -10.49
C TRP A 10 31.17 24.07 -11.43
N ASN A 11 31.44 24.16 -12.74
CA ASN A 11 30.38 24.34 -13.76
C ASN A 11 29.45 23.13 -13.87
N ARG A 12 29.97 21.91 -13.67
CA ARG A 12 29.15 20.68 -13.68
C ARG A 12 28.19 20.63 -12.49
N THR A 13 28.69 20.92 -11.30
CA THR A 13 27.89 20.95 -10.07
C THR A 13 26.85 22.07 -10.09
N ILE A 14 27.18 23.23 -10.67
CA ILE A 14 26.21 24.32 -10.88
C ILE A 14 25.12 23.87 -11.87
N SER A 15 25.49 23.27 -13.00
CA SER A 15 24.53 22.77 -13.99
C SER A 15 23.56 21.73 -13.40
N GLU A 16 24.07 20.78 -12.61
CA GLU A 16 23.25 19.76 -11.93
C GLU A 16 22.30 20.37 -10.89
N LYS A 17 22.78 21.32 -10.08
CA LYS A 17 21.94 22.03 -9.10
C LYS A 17 20.85 22.85 -9.78
N MET A 18 21.17 23.50 -10.90
CA MET A 18 20.20 24.25 -11.69
C MET A 18 19.18 23.34 -12.38
N ALA A 19 19.59 22.17 -12.87
CA ALA A 19 18.68 21.18 -13.44
C ALA A 19 17.74 20.59 -12.39
N ASN A 20 18.23 20.25 -11.20
CA ASN A 20 17.41 19.78 -10.10
C ASN A 20 16.42 20.84 -9.62
N LEU A 21 16.85 22.11 -9.58
CA LEU A 21 15.97 23.23 -9.25
C LEU A 21 14.88 23.41 -10.32
N ALA A 22 15.24 23.34 -11.61
CA ALA A 22 14.28 23.40 -12.71
C ALA A 22 13.27 22.25 -12.66
N TYR A 23 13.73 21.03 -12.36
CA TYR A 23 12.87 19.86 -12.20
C TYR A 23 11.92 20.03 -11.02
N PHE A 24 12.41 20.54 -9.89
CA PHE A 24 11.59 20.81 -8.71
C PHE A 24 10.53 21.88 -8.96
N VAL A 25 10.89 22.96 -9.65
CA VAL A 25 9.97 24.02 -10.06
C VAL A 25 8.91 23.47 -11.02
N LEU A 26 9.31 22.68 -12.03
CA LEU A 26 8.40 22.04 -12.97
C LEU A 26 7.44 21.07 -12.29
N LEU A 27 7.94 20.24 -11.36
CA LEU A 27 7.13 19.32 -10.58
C LEU A 27 6.12 20.07 -9.73
N THR A 28 6.53 21.17 -9.08
CA THR A 28 5.66 22.00 -8.24
C THR A 28 4.57 22.66 -9.08
N VAL A 29 4.90 23.22 -10.25
CA VAL A 29 3.90 23.77 -11.18
C VAL A 29 2.93 22.70 -11.66
N CYS A 30 3.41 21.50 -12.01
CA CYS A 30 2.56 20.38 -12.41
C CYS A 30 1.63 19.89 -11.30
N VAL A 31 2.07 19.90 -10.03
CA VAL A 31 1.21 19.56 -8.88
C VAL A 31 0.15 20.62 -8.66
N MET A 32 0.49 21.90 -8.77
CA MET A 32 -0.47 23.00 -8.62
C MET A 32 -1.44 23.12 -9.82
N ALA A 33 -1.04 22.66 -11.00
CA ALA A 33 -1.86 22.66 -12.21
C ALA A 33 -2.85 21.48 -12.28
N GLN A 34 -2.71 20.47 -11.40
CA GLN A 34 -3.71 19.42 -11.29
C GLN A 34 -4.97 20.03 -10.66
N GLY A 35 -6.02 20.17 -11.49
CA GLY A 35 -7.31 20.70 -11.08
C GLY A 35 -7.87 19.97 -9.86
N SER A 36 -8.67 20.67 -9.08
CA SER A 36 -9.31 20.15 -7.87
C SER A 36 -9.97 18.79 -8.12
N PRO A 37 -9.77 17.79 -7.24
CA PRO A 37 -10.39 16.48 -7.41
C PRO A 37 -11.90 16.65 -7.53
N LYS A 38 -12.47 16.18 -8.65
CA LYS A 38 -13.92 16.11 -8.79
C LYS A 38 -14.44 15.14 -7.74
N MET A 39 -15.34 15.62 -6.90
CA MET A 39 -16.05 14.79 -5.93
C MET A 39 -16.75 13.66 -6.68
N PRO A 40 -16.60 12.40 -6.25
CA PRO A 40 -17.31 11.31 -6.88
C PRO A 40 -18.82 11.51 -6.73
N HIS A 41 -19.55 11.27 -7.80
CA HIS A 41 -21.01 11.23 -7.82
C HIS A 41 -21.50 9.92 -7.17
N SER A 42 -22.73 9.91 -6.66
CA SER A 42 -23.31 8.74 -5.99
C SER A 42 -23.43 7.48 -6.86
N GLU A 43 -23.27 7.63 -8.17
CA GLU A 43 -23.35 6.54 -9.16
C GLU A 43 -21.97 6.04 -9.63
N ASP A 44 -20.89 6.68 -9.18
CA ASP A 44 -19.55 6.36 -9.62
C ASP A 44 -19.12 4.97 -9.10
N PRO A 45 -18.48 4.16 -9.95
CA PRO A 45 -18.04 2.83 -9.54
C PRO A 45 -16.83 2.90 -8.61
N VAL A 46 -16.81 2.03 -7.60
CA VAL A 46 -15.65 1.78 -6.75
C VAL A 46 -14.64 0.96 -7.54
N ILE A 47 -13.44 1.50 -7.73
CA ILE A 47 -12.35 0.79 -8.40
C ILE A 47 -11.49 0.12 -7.33
N VAL A 48 -11.38 -1.20 -7.40
CA VAL A 48 -10.55 -2.01 -6.52
C VAL A 48 -9.38 -2.56 -7.32
N VAL A 49 -8.15 -2.24 -6.88
CA VAL A 49 -6.92 -2.68 -7.54
C VAL A 49 -6.28 -3.80 -6.72
N GLY A 50 -6.19 -4.98 -7.32
CA GLY A 50 -5.66 -6.20 -6.75
C GLY A 50 -6.76 -7.20 -6.36
N GLY A 51 -6.72 -8.39 -6.96
CA GLY A 51 -7.63 -9.51 -6.72
C GLY A 51 -7.20 -10.42 -5.56
N GLY A 52 -6.46 -9.91 -4.56
CA GLY A 52 -6.11 -10.65 -3.34
C GLY A 52 -7.26 -10.74 -2.34
N LEU A 53 -7.03 -11.34 -1.16
CA LEU A 53 -8.06 -11.47 -0.11
C LEU A 53 -8.65 -10.11 0.28
N ALA A 54 -7.81 -9.09 0.45
CA ALA A 54 -8.24 -7.74 0.81
C ALA A 54 -9.12 -7.10 -0.28
N GLY A 55 -8.67 -7.16 -1.55
CA GLY A 55 -9.41 -6.57 -2.67
C GLY A 55 -10.76 -7.25 -2.89
N LEU A 56 -10.80 -8.58 -2.91
CA LEU A 56 -12.05 -9.32 -3.03
C LEU A 56 -13.01 -9.03 -1.86
N SER A 57 -12.50 -8.94 -0.63
CA SER A 57 -13.31 -8.61 0.55
C SER A 57 -13.91 -7.20 0.45
N SER A 58 -13.12 -6.22 0.02
CA SER A 58 -13.60 -4.85 -0.18
C SER A 58 -14.65 -4.75 -1.29
N SER A 59 -14.47 -5.50 -2.38
CA SER A 59 -15.44 -5.57 -3.48
C SER A 59 -16.78 -6.14 -3.04
N ILE A 60 -16.76 -7.22 -2.26
CA ILE A 60 -17.98 -7.83 -1.73
C ILE A 60 -18.73 -6.85 -0.81
N GLU A 61 -18.00 -6.14 0.05
CA GLU A 61 -18.61 -5.18 0.96
C GLU A 61 -19.20 -3.98 0.22
N ALA A 62 -18.50 -3.46 -0.80
CA ALA A 62 -19.02 -2.40 -1.65
C ALA A 62 -20.28 -2.85 -2.42
N LEU A 63 -20.31 -4.09 -2.93
CA LEU A 63 -21.50 -4.65 -3.59
C LEU A 63 -22.67 -4.83 -2.61
N ARG A 64 -22.42 -5.27 -1.37
CA ARG A 64 -23.46 -5.42 -0.33
C ARG A 64 -24.14 -4.10 0.03
N ASN A 65 -23.40 -3.00 -0.06
CA ASN A 65 -23.92 -1.65 0.16
C ASN A 65 -24.55 -1.02 -1.10
N GLY A 66 -24.78 -1.81 -2.16
CA GLY A 66 -25.43 -1.36 -3.40
C GLY A 66 -24.51 -0.59 -4.36
N GLY A 67 -23.21 -0.57 -4.10
CA GLY A 67 -22.22 0.06 -4.97
C GLY A 67 -21.95 -0.72 -6.26
N LYS A 68 -21.52 -0.02 -7.30
CA LYS A 68 -20.94 -0.64 -8.50
C LYS A 68 -19.44 -0.82 -8.28
N VAL A 69 -18.88 -1.98 -8.60
CA VAL A 69 -17.46 -2.28 -8.37
C VAL A 69 -16.77 -2.69 -9.66
N ILE A 70 -15.59 -2.13 -9.90
CA ILE A 70 -14.65 -2.54 -10.95
C ILE A 70 -13.41 -3.10 -10.26
N LEU A 71 -13.21 -4.41 -10.33
CA LEU A 71 -12.01 -5.08 -9.82
C LEU A 71 -10.98 -5.23 -10.94
N ILE A 72 -9.75 -4.80 -10.69
CA ILE A 72 -8.62 -4.92 -11.62
C ILE A 72 -7.56 -5.82 -11.00
N GLU A 73 -7.17 -6.87 -11.72
CA GLU A 73 -6.06 -7.76 -11.37
C GLU A 73 -5.08 -7.79 -12.55
N ARG A 74 -3.79 -7.74 -12.25
CA ARG A 74 -2.71 -7.83 -13.24
C ARG A 74 -2.55 -9.26 -13.75
N GLU A 75 -2.67 -10.23 -12.86
CA GLU A 75 -2.46 -11.64 -13.15
C GLU A 75 -3.70 -12.31 -13.78
N LYS A 76 -3.50 -13.44 -14.46
CA LYS A 76 -4.60 -14.20 -15.08
C LYS A 76 -5.62 -14.72 -14.06
N ASN A 77 -5.16 -15.02 -12.85
CA ASN A 77 -5.96 -15.61 -11.78
C ASN A 77 -5.96 -14.68 -10.56
N VAL A 78 -7.09 -14.63 -9.86
CA VAL A 78 -7.21 -13.92 -8.58
C VAL A 78 -6.53 -14.69 -7.44
N GLY A 79 -6.25 -13.99 -6.34
CA GLY A 79 -5.79 -14.57 -5.08
C GLY A 79 -4.40 -14.11 -4.63
N GLY A 80 -3.52 -13.74 -5.56
CA GLY A 80 -2.17 -13.22 -5.24
C GLY A 80 -1.42 -14.07 -4.21
N ASN A 81 -0.75 -13.42 -3.27
CA ASN A 81 -0.09 -14.12 -2.15
C ASN A 81 -1.08 -14.74 -1.17
N SER A 82 -2.30 -14.21 -1.06
CA SER A 82 -3.32 -14.76 -0.18
C SER A 82 -3.71 -16.19 -0.57
N ALA A 83 -3.70 -16.53 -1.86
CA ALA A 83 -3.95 -17.89 -2.33
C ALA A 83 -2.83 -18.89 -1.95
N LYS A 84 -1.63 -18.41 -1.64
CA LYS A 84 -0.49 -19.23 -1.21
C LYS A 84 -0.38 -19.35 0.32
N ALA A 85 -1.18 -18.59 1.06
CA ALA A 85 -1.12 -18.58 2.52
C ALA A 85 -1.70 -19.89 3.09
N SER A 86 -0.87 -20.63 3.83
CA SER A 86 -1.27 -21.90 4.48
C SER A 86 -1.35 -21.80 6.01
N SER A 87 -0.82 -20.72 6.60
CA SER A 87 -0.72 -20.53 8.06
C SER A 87 -2.03 -20.17 8.75
N GLY A 88 -3.13 -20.06 7.99
CA GLY A 88 -4.45 -19.69 8.52
C GLY A 88 -4.60 -18.20 8.84
N ILE A 89 -5.78 -17.85 9.36
CA ILE A 89 -6.15 -16.49 9.78
C ILE A 89 -6.27 -16.50 11.31
N LYS A 90 -5.62 -15.55 11.97
CA LYS A 90 -5.78 -15.38 13.42
C LYS A 90 -7.10 -14.70 13.73
N GLY A 91 -7.76 -15.17 14.78
CA GLY A 91 -8.92 -14.55 15.37
C GLY A 91 -8.98 -14.90 16.86
N CYS A 92 -9.72 -14.12 17.62
CA CYS A 92 -10.00 -14.38 19.02
C CYS A 92 -11.52 -14.37 19.24
N GLY A 93 -12.00 -15.14 20.22
CA GLY A 93 -13.43 -15.28 20.49
C GLY A 93 -14.22 -15.88 19.32
N THR A 94 -13.57 -16.72 18.51
CA THR A 94 -14.25 -17.39 17.40
C THR A 94 -15.08 -18.57 17.91
N GLU A 95 -16.19 -18.86 17.22
CA GLU A 95 -17.02 -20.02 17.57
C GLU A 95 -16.23 -21.34 17.57
N ALA A 96 -15.22 -21.44 16.70
CA ALA A 96 -14.31 -22.59 16.67
C ALA A 96 -13.49 -22.72 17.96
N GLN A 97 -13.00 -21.61 18.51
CA GLN A 97 -12.28 -21.59 19.80
C GLN A 97 -13.21 -21.99 20.94
N ASP A 98 -14.44 -21.45 20.96
CA ASP A 98 -15.43 -21.77 22.00
C ASP A 98 -15.82 -23.25 21.99
N ARG A 99 -16.09 -23.81 20.80
CA ARG A 99 -16.42 -25.23 20.62
C ARG A 99 -15.28 -26.16 21.05
N LEU A 100 -14.03 -25.70 20.95
CA LEU A 100 -12.85 -26.44 21.38
C LEU A 100 -12.44 -26.13 22.84
N GLY A 101 -13.23 -25.31 23.56
CA GLY A 101 -12.95 -24.92 24.95
C GLY A 101 -11.71 -24.02 25.12
N MET A 102 -11.26 -23.37 24.04
CA MET A 102 -10.09 -22.49 24.07
C MET A 102 -10.48 -21.10 24.58
N LYS A 103 -9.92 -20.70 25.72
CA LYS A 103 -10.12 -19.36 26.28
C LYS A 103 -9.13 -18.36 25.68
N ASP A 104 -9.60 -17.62 24.70
CA ASP A 104 -8.88 -16.51 24.07
C ASP A 104 -9.54 -15.16 24.36
N SER A 105 -8.83 -14.05 24.12
CA SER A 105 -9.31 -12.68 24.35
C SER A 105 -8.67 -11.70 23.39
N THR A 106 -9.38 -10.61 23.07
CA THR A 106 -8.87 -9.52 22.24
C THR A 106 -7.55 -8.96 22.76
N ASP A 107 -7.43 -8.78 24.08
CA ASP A 107 -6.24 -8.19 24.70
C ASP A 107 -4.99 -9.05 24.47
N LYS A 108 -5.14 -10.39 24.58
CA LYS A 108 -4.06 -11.33 24.27
C LYS A 108 -3.67 -11.31 22.79
N LEU A 109 -4.65 -11.27 21.89
CA LEU A 109 -4.38 -11.17 20.46
C LEU A 109 -3.59 -9.89 20.13
N TYR A 110 -3.95 -8.76 20.76
CA TYR A 110 -3.22 -7.50 20.59
C TYR A 110 -1.82 -7.54 21.20
N SER A 111 -1.63 -8.14 22.37
CA SER A 111 -0.29 -8.25 22.99
C SER A 111 0.67 -9.15 22.21
N ASP A 112 0.14 -10.21 21.59
CA ASP A 112 0.96 -11.20 20.88
C ASP A 112 1.33 -10.74 19.46
N SER A 113 0.50 -9.86 18.87
CA SER A 113 0.68 -9.39 17.49
C SER A 113 2.02 -8.70 17.22
N PRO A 114 2.51 -7.73 18.03
CA PRO A 114 3.80 -7.08 17.79
C PRO A 114 5.00 -8.04 17.86
N LEU A 115 4.98 -8.98 18.82
CA LEU A 115 6.04 -9.97 18.98
C LEU A 115 6.11 -10.89 17.78
N GLU A 116 4.96 -11.32 17.26
CA GLU A 116 4.94 -12.18 16.09
C GLU A 116 5.29 -11.44 14.79
N ILE A 117 4.80 -10.21 14.59
CA ILE A 117 5.16 -9.38 13.42
C ILE A 117 6.68 -9.17 13.33
N ALA A 118 7.36 -8.97 14.47
CA ALA A 118 8.81 -8.87 14.50
C ALA A 118 9.48 -10.15 13.97
N THR A 119 9.05 -11.33 14.45
CA THR A 119 9.59 -12.63 13.99
C THR A 119 9.23 -12.96 12.54
N MET A 120 8.04 -12.56 12.07
CA MET A 120 7.62 -12.77 10.69
C MET A 120 8.40 -11.88 9.72
N THR A 121 8.72 -10.64 10.13
CA THR A 121 9.55 -9.72 9.32
C THR A 121 10.91 -10.33 9.02
N GLU A 122 11.57 -10.91 10.04
CA GLU A 122 12.86 -11.61 9.90
C GLU A 122 12.78 -12.84 8.98
N ARG A 123 11.62 -13.50 8.90
CA ARG A 123 11.41 -14.68 8.04
C ARG A 123 11.04 -14.30 6.61
N SER A 124 10.36 -13.17 6.41
CA SER A 124 9.86 -12.71 5.11
C SER A 124 10.93 -12.12 4.20
N SER A 125 12.02 -11.57 4.76
CA SER A 125 13.21 -11.12 4.00
C SER A 125 13.94 -12.26 3.27
N MET A 126 13.53 -13.52 3.51
CA MET A 126 14.04 -14.72 2.86
C MET A 126 13.22 -15.12 1.61
N PHE A 127 12.06 -14.49 1.37
CA PHE A 127 11.08 -14.88 0.36
C PHE A 127 10.67 -13.77 -0.63
N TRP A 128 11.34 -12.61 -0.57
CA TRP A 128 11.19 -11.50 -1.52
C TRP A 128 12.54 -11.15 -2.16
#